data_AF-A0A151RQ82-F1
#
_entry.id   AF-A0A151RQ82-F1
#
_cell.length_a   1.000
_cell.length_b   1.000
_cell.length_c   1.000
_cell.angle_alpha   90.00
_cell.angle_beta   90.00
_cell.angle_gamma   90.00
#
_symmetry.space_group_name_H-M   'P 1'
#
loop_
_entity.id
_entity.type
_entity.pdbx_description
1 polymer ?
#
loop_
_entity_poly.entity_id
_entity_poly.type
_entity_poly.pdbx_seq_one_letter_code
_entity_poly.pdbx_strand_id
1 'polypeptide(L)'
;MSALKHLSVDVVDTMVTFLADTEYGDLSKYGIYRPKKGPFYLKGVIGRSPVIDVGTIAKIKDGAIKVIPSHITGIENKKVIFGNNKVKEFDAIVFATGYRSIVNTWLKDYKYVLNDEGMPKNEFPNHWKGDYGLYCTGLSKRGLFGVKMDAEVIVNDINQTLKLH
;
A
#
# COMPACT_ATOMS: atom_id res chain seq x y z
N MET A 1 13.42 1.62 11.28
CA MET A 1 14.06 1.11 10.04
C MET A 1 15.57 1.01 10.25
N SER A 2 16.01 -0.11 10.84
CA SER A 2 17.44 -0.37 11.08
C SER A 2 17.97 -1.44 10.11
N ALA A 3 17.30 -2.59 9.97
CA ALA A 3 17.79 -3.71 9.15
C ALA A 3 17.96 -3.39 7.65
N LEU A 4 16.99 -2.73 7.01
CA LEU A 4 17.06 -2.37 5.58
C LEU A 4 18.18 -1.37 5.22
N LYS A 5 18.82 -0.75 6.22
CA LYS A 5 20.00 0.11 5.99
C LYS A 5 21.29 -0.70 5.84
N HIS A 6 21.31 -1.93 6.34
CA HIS A 6 22.52 -2.74 6.49
C HIS A 6 22.43 -4.08 5.75
N LEU A 7 21.23 -4.55 5.41
CA LEU A 7 20.98 -5.83 4.77
C LEU A 7 20.20 -5.63 3.47
N SER A 8 20.36 -6.55 2.51
CA SER A 8 19.58 -6.54 1.28
C SER A 8 18.09 -6.81 1.56
N VAL A 9 17.22 -6.31 0.67
CA VAL A 9 15.77 -6.49 0.79
C VAL A 9 15.40 -7.97 0.88
N ASP A 10 16.04 -8.83 0.09
CA ASP A 10 15.78 -10.28 0.08
C ASP A 10 16.09 -10.93 1.43
N VAL A 11 17.19 -10.54 2.09
CA VAL A 11 17.55 -11.06 3.42
C VAL A 11 16.53 -10.62 4.45
N VAL A 12 16.17 -9.34 4.48
CA VAL A 12 15.19 -8.81 5.44
C VAL A 12 13.82 -9.44 5.21
N ASP A 13 13.39 -9.57 3.96
CA ASP A 13 12.13 -10.22 3.60
C ASP A 13 12.11 -11.69 4.04
N THR A 14 13.21 -12.42 3.82
CA THR A 14 13.33 -13.82 4.25
C THR A 14 13.22 -13.95 5.77
N MET A 15 13.95 -13.12 6.53
CA MET A 15 13.90 -13.11 7.99
C MET A 15 12.50 -12.82 8.52
N VAL A 16 11.84 -11.78 7.98
CA VAL A 16 10.51 -11.36 8.44
C VAL A 16 9.44 -12.37 8.08
N THR A 17 9.58 -13.00 6.90
CA THR A 17 8.72 -14.09 6.44
C THR A 17 8.85 -15.31 7.37
N PHE A 18 10.07 -15.68 7.74
CA PHE A 18 10.33 -16.77 8.69
C PHE A 18 9.76 -16.49 10.10
N LEU A 19 9.95 -15.28 10.62
CA LEU A 19 9.38 -14.85 11.89
C LEU A 19 7.84 -14.91 11.86
N ALA A 20 7.24 -14.46 10.76
CA ALA A 20 5.79 -14.51 10.57
C ALA A 20 5.28 -15.97 10.49
N ASP A 21 6.02 -16.90 9.88
CA ASP A 21 5.66 -18.33 9.90
C ASP A 21 5.72 -18.92 11.30
N THR A 22 6.72 -18.53 12.09
CA THR A 22 6.86 -19.01 13.47
C THR A 22 5.72 -18.50 14.35
N GLU A 23 5.33 -17.23 14.19
CA GLU A 23 4.26 -16.61 14.98
C GLU A 23 2.86 -17.08 14.55
N TYR A 24 2.59 -17.05 13.25
CA TYR A 24 1.22 -17.25 12.74
C TYR A 24 0.97 -18.66 12.19
N GLY A 25 2.01 -19.39 11.80
CA GLY A 25 1.91 -20.66 11.09
C GLY A 25 1.31 -20.52 9.69
N ASP A 26 0.95 -21.66 9.09
CA ASP A 26 0.28 -21.66 7.79
C ASP A 26 -1.18 -21.19 7.90
N LEU A 27 -1.47 -20.04 7.27
CA LEU A 27 -2.78 -19.43 7.19
C LEU A 27 -3.57 -19.82 5.92
N SER A 28 -2.98 -20.62 5.02
CA SER A 28 -3.63 -21.05 3.77
C SER A 28 -4.93 -21.82 4.04
N LYS A 29 -4.97 -22.61 5.11
CA LYS A 29 -6.17 -23.32 5.59
C LYS A 29 -7.32 -22.39 5.99
N TYR A 30 -7.01 -21.12 6.29
CA TYR A 30 -7.99 -20.08 6.56
C TYR A 30 -8.22 -19.16 5.35
N GLY A 31 -7.70 -19.49 4.15
CA GLY A 31 -7.89 -18.71 2.93
C GLY A 31 -6.99 -17.48 2.81
N ILE A 32 -5.98 -17.31 3.67
CA ILE A 32 -4.97 -16.26 3.54
C ILE A 32 -3.72 -16.87 2.90
N TYR A 33 -3.42 -16.45 1.68
CA TYR A 33 -2.27 -16.93 0.92
C TYR A 33 -1.15 -15.91 0.95
N ARG A 34 0.05 -16.39 1.28
CA ARG A 34 1.25 -15.54 1.27
C ARG A 34 1.67 -15.23 -0.17
N PRO A 35 1.97 -13.97 -0.50
CA PRO A 35 2.58 -13.63 -1.78
C PRO A 35 3.93 -14.32 -1.99
N LYS A 36 4.31 -14.57 -3.25
CA LYS A 36 5.61 -15.18 -3.60
C LYS A 36 6.81 -14.29 -3.32
N LYS A 37 6.61 -12.98 -3.20
CA LYS A 37 7.63 -11.97 -2.91
C LYS A 37 7.38 -11.39 -1.53
N GLY A 38 8.45 -10.99 -0.86
CA GLY A 38 8.36 -10.51 0.51
C GLY A 38 7.73 -9.12 0.65
N PRO A 39 7.31 -8.76 1.87
CA PRO A 39 6.54 -7.55 2.13
C PRO A 39 7.31 -6.25 1.83
N PHE A 40 8.63 -6.20 2.02
CA PHE A 40 9.43 -5.01 1.75
C PHE A 40 9.71 -4.85 0.26
N TYR A 41 9.99 -5.94 -0.47
CA TYR A 41 10.06 -5.91 -1.93
C TYR A 41 8.73 -5.42 -2.53
N LEU A 42 7.60 -6.00 -2.12
CA LEU A 42 6.27 -5.59 -2.59
C LEU A 42 5.95 -4.14 -2.26
N LYS A 43 6.35 -3.65 -1.08
CA LYS A 43 6.23 -2.23 -0.72
C LYS A 43 7.05 -1.34 -1.66
N GLY A 44 8.26 -1.76 -2.01
CA GLY A 44 9.14 -1.01 -2.91
C GLY A 44 8.59 -0.90 -4.33
N VAL A 45 8.07 -2.01 -4.88
CA VAL A 45 7.61 -2.08 -6.28
C VAL A 45 6.16 -1.62 -6.46
N ILE A 46 5.26 -2.03 -5.56
CA ILE A 46 3.80 -1.79 -5.70
C ILE A 46 3.33 -0.62 -4.82
N GLY A 47 4.16 -0.15 -3.89
CA GLY A 47 3.77 0.89 -2.92
C GLY A 47 2.74 0.40 -1.90
N ARG A 48 2.61 -0.93 -1.72
CA ARG A 48 1.64 -1.52 -0.79
C ARG A 48 2.37 -2.46 0.17
N SER A 49 2.19 -2.22 1.47
CA SER A 49 2.60 -3.17 2.51
C SER A 49 1.41 -4.07 2.84
N PRO A 50 1.56 -5.40 2.84
CA PRO A 50 0.57 -6.26 3.46
C PRO A 50 0.58 -5.98 4.97
N VAL A 51 -0.59 -5.67 5.54
CA VAL A 51 -0.75 -5.39 6.97
C VAL A 51 -1.78 -6.35 7.52
N ILE A 52 -1.48 -6.92 8.68
CA ILE A 52 -2.38 -7.74 9.48
C ILE A 52 -2.46 -7.04 10.83
N ASP A 53 -3.67 -6.69 11.26
CA ASP A 53 -3.88 -6.04 12.54
C ASP A 53 -3.73 -7.03 13.71
N VAL A 54 -3.32 -6.52 14.86
CA VAL A 54 -3.11 -7.31 16.06
C VAL A 54 -4.44 -7.94 16.48
N GLY A 55 -4.41 -9.26 16.69
CA GLY A 55 -5.61 -10.02 17.06
C GLY A 55 -6.51 -10.44 15.89
N THR A 56 -6.32 -9.91 14.67
CA THR A 56 -7.11 -10.38 13.50
C THR A 56 -6.89 -11.86 13.23
N ILE A 57 -5.64 -12.35 13.31
CA ILE A 57 -5.34 -13.77 13.09
C ILE A 57 -5.98 -14.66 14.16
N ALA A 58 -5.99 -14.21 15.42
CA ALA A 58 -6.66 -14.95 16.49
C ALA A 58 -8.16 -15.11 16.20
N LYS A 59 -8.82 -14.01 15.82
CA LYS A 59 -10.24 -13.99 15.42
C LYS A 59 -10.54 -14.80 14.15
N ILE A 60 -9.55 -14.99 13.28
CA ILE A 60 -9.70 -15.88 12.11
C ILE A 60 -9.58 -17.35 12.55
N LYS A 61 -8.62 -17.65 13.42
CA LYS A 61 -8.39 -19.00 13.94
C LYS A 61 -9.54 -19.49 14.82
N ASP A 62 -10.16 -18.62 15.61
CA ASP A 62 -11.33 -18.96 16.45
C ASP A 62 -12.67 -19.01 15.68
N GLY A 63 -12.69 -18.54 14.43
CA GLY A 63 -13.86 -18.55 13.55
C GLY A 63 -14.76 -17.31 13.63
N ALA A 64 -14.46 -16.32 14.47
CA ALA A 64 -15.20 -15.06 14.55
C ALA A 64 -15.09 -14.24 13.24
N ILE A 65 -13.98 -14.36 12.53
CA ILE A 65 -13.77 -13.78 11.19
C ILE A 65 -13.57 -14.91 10.18
N LYS A 66 -14.48 -15.01 9.21
CA LYS A 66 -14.40 -15.99 8.13
C LYS A 66 -13.91 -15.35 6.83
N VAL A 67 -12.68 -15.69 6.43
CA VAL A 67 -12.15 -15.30 5.12
C VAL A 67 -12.82 -16.15 4.04
N ILE A 68 -13.21 -15.50 2.94
CA ILE A 68 -13.74 -16.17 1.75
C ILE A 68 -12.72 -15.92 0.63
N PRO A 69 -11.91 -16.92 0.24
CA PRO A 69 -10.87 -16.76 -0.78
C PRO A 69 -11.49 -16.80 -2.19
N SER A 70 -12.38 -15.86 -2.47
CA SER A 70 -13.08 -15.73 -3.76
C SER A 70 -13.41 -14.26 -3.99
N HIS A 71 -13.34 -13.83 -5.25
CA HIS A 71 -13.80 -12.50 -5.62
C HIS A 71 -15.33 -12.42 -5.55
N ILE A 72 -15.87 -11.22 -5.39
CA ILE A 72 -17.30 -10.96 -5.47
C ILE A 72 -17.66 -10.78 -6.94
N THR A 73 -18.68 -11.49 -7.41
CA THR A 73 -19.20 -11.38 -8.78
C THR A 73 -20.48 -10.55 -8.86
N GLY A 74 -21.25 -10.50 -7.78
CA GLY A 74 -22.49 -9.74 -7.73
C GLY A 74 -22.97 -9.51 -6.31
N ILE A 75 -23.77 -8.45 -6.14
CA ILE A 75 -24.49 -8.13 -4.91
C ILE A 75 -25.93 -7.85 -5.30
N GLU A 76 -26.86 -8.61 -4.74
CA GLU A 76 -28.29 -8.53 -5.00
C GLU A 76 -29.03 -8.41 -3.66
N ASN A 77 -29.53 -7.21 -3.34
CA ASN A 77 -30.09 -6.90 -2.02
C ASN A 77 -29.11 -7.26 -0.89
N LYS A 78 -29.45 -8.23 -0.04
CA LYS A 78 -28.59 -8.74 1.04
C LYS A 78 -27.65 -9.86 0.60
N LYS A 79 -27.80 -10.40 -0.62
CA LYS A 79 -27.06 -11.55 -1.11
C LYS A 79 -25.77 -11.10 -1.81
N VAL A 80 -24.66 -11.69 -1.40
CA VAL A 80 -23.37 -11.57 -2.07
C VAL A 80 -23.08 -12.88 -2.79
N ILE A 81 -22.82 -12.78 -4.09
CA ILE A 81 -22.46 -13.87 -4.98
C ILE A 81 -20.94 -13.86 -5.12
N PHE A 82 -20.32 -15.00 -4.79
CA PHE A 82 -18.88 -15.19 -4.89
C PHE A 82 -18.53 -15.94 -6.18
N GLY A 83 -17.32 -15.75 -6.68
CA GLY A 83 -16.82 -16.39 -7.90
C GLY A 83 -16.72 -17.92 -7.84
N ASN A 84 -16.95 -18.53 -6.67
CA ASN A 84 -17.11 -19.98 -6.51
C ASN A 84 -18.58 -20.43 -6.49
N ASN A 85 -19.50 -19.60 -7.00
CA ASN A 85 -20.95 -19.80 -7.02
C ASN A 85 -21.61 -19.93 -5.64
N LYS A 86 -20.90 -19.62 -4.55
CA LYS A 86 -21.53 -19.53 -3.23
C LYS A 86 -22.30 -18.23 -3.11
N VAL A 87 -23.45 -18.29 -2.46
CA VAL A 87 -24.27 -17.13 -2.13
C VAL A 87 -24.37 -17.04 -0.61
N LYS A 88 -24.20 -15.85 -0.06
CA LYS A 88 -24.39 -15.59 1.37
C LYS A 88 -25.15 -14.29 1.59
N GLU A 89 -25.90 -14.25 2.68
CA GLU A 89 -26.61 -13.05 3.10
C GLU A 89 -25.82 -12.28 4.16
N PHE A 90 -25.86 -10.95 4.06
CA PHE A 90 -25.23 -10.03 5.01
C PHE A 90 -26.18 -8.88 5.33
N ASP A 91 -26.22 -8.46 6.59
CA ASP A 91 -27.00 -7.29 7.01
C ASP A 91 -26.33 -5.96 6.67
N ALA A 92 -25.00 -5.96 6.54
CA ALA A 92 -24.21 -4.81 6.14
C ALA A 92 -23.02 -5.22 5.29
N ILE A 93 -22.65 -4.37 4.34
CA ILE A 93 -21.49 -4.54 3.46
C ILE A 93 -20.63 -3.27 3.56
N VAL A 94 -19.34 -3.43 3.88
CA VAL A 94 -18.37 -2.33 3.99
C VAL A 94 -17.29 -2.51 2.93
N PHE A 95 -17.17 -1.55 2.00
CA PHE A 95 -16.12 -1.56 0.97
C PHE A 95 -14.83 -0.93 1.48
N ALA A 96 -13.94 -1.76 2.03
CA ALA A 96 -12.58 -1.35 2.42
C ALA A 96 -11.58 -1.43 1.24
N THR A 97 -11.98 -0.96 0.04
CA THR A 97 -11.22 -1.12 -1.22
C THR A 97 -10.18 -0.03 -1.47
N GLY A 98 -9.93 0.84 -0.48
CA GLY A 98 -8.93 1.91 -0.54
C GLY A 98 -9.43 3.18 -1.24
N TYR A 99 -8.47 4.05 -1.58
CA TYR A 99 -8.71 5.38 -2.13
C TYR A 99 -7.96 5.58 -3.46
N ARG A 100 -8.42 6.55 -4.27
CA ARG A 100 -7.73 7.05 -5.47
C ARG A 100 -7.46 8.54 -5.35
N SER A 101 -6.39 9.01 -5.98
CA SER A 101 -6.12 10.44 -6.09
C SER A 101 -7.19 11.11 -6.96
N ILE A 102 -7.56 12.33 -6.59
CA ILE A 102 -8.43 13.20 -7.39
C ILE A 102 -7.68 14.46 -7.85
N VAL A 103 -6.35 14.50 -7.72
CA VAL A 103 -5.60 15.74 -7.98
C VAL A 103 -5.81 16.25 -9.41
N ASN A 104 -5.93 15.34 -10.38
CA ASN A 104 -6.18 15.68 -11.77
C ASN A 104 -7.55 16.34 -12.03
N THR A 105 -8.48 16.33 -11.07
CA THR A 105 -9.78 16.99 -11.24
C THR A 105 -9.72 18.49 -10.96
N TRP A 106 -8.70 18.96 -10.23
CA TRP A 106 -8.58 20.36 -9.83
C TRP A 106 -7.25 21.00 -10.24
N LEU A 107 -6.16 20.23 -10.32
CA LEU A 107 -4.89 20.72 -10.82
C LEU A 107 -4.90 20.71 -12.35
N LYS A 108 -5.00 21.90 -12.94
CA LYS A 108 -4.91 22.07 -14.39
C LYS A 108 -3.49 21.82 -14.88
N ASP A 109 -3.38 21.35 -16.12
CA ASP A 109 -2.13 21.08 -16.81
C ASP A 109 -1.19 20.12 -16.06
N TYR A 110 -1.73 19.25 -15.19
CA TYR A 110 -0.99 18.38 -14.27
C TYR A 110 0.13 17.53 -14.88
N LYS A 111 0.18 17.35 -16.21
CA LYS A 111 1.13 16.48 -16.91
C LYS A 111 2.60 16.86 -16.70
N TYR A 112 2.90 18.09 -16.27
CA TYR A 112 4.26 18.48 -15.89
C TYR A 112 4.72 17.92 -14.54
N VAL A 113 3.83 17.29 -13.75
CA VAL A 113 4.17 16.79 -12.41
C VAL A 113 3.52 15.44 -12.07
N LEU A 114 2.35 15.14 -12.62
CA LEU A 114 1.53 13.96 -12.29
C LEU A 114 1.25 13.12 -13.53
N ASN A 115 1.03 11.83 -13.30
CA ASN A 115 0.50 10.87 -14.26
C ASN A 115 -1.04 10.90 -14.29
N ASP A 116 -1.65 10.07 -15.14
CA ASP A 116 -3.11 10.06 -15.31
C ASP A 116 -3.86 9.52 -14.08
N GLU A 117 -3.20 8.80 -13.17
CA GLU A 117 -3.76 8.38 -11.88
C GLU A 117 -3.66 9.46 -10.79
N GLY A 118 -3.17 10.66 -11.10
CA GLY A 118 -2.99 11.75 -10.15
C GLY A 118 -1.89 11.48 -9.13
N MET A 119 -0.89 10.70 -9.53
CA MET A 119 0.32 10.36 -8.78
C MET A 119 1.55 10.99 -9.45
N PRO A 120 2.70 11.13 -8.76
CA PRO A 120 3.88 11.73 -9.36
C PRO A 120 4.31 11.01 -10.64
N LYS A 121 4.62 11.76 -11.70
CA LYS A 121 5.02 11.21 -13.00
C LYS A 121 6.39 10.53 -12.96
N ASN A 122 7.28 11.05 -12.10
CA ASN A 122 8.65 10.59 -11.95
C ASN A 122 8.71 9.45 -10.93
N GLU A 123 9.62 8.51 -11.13
CA GLU A 123 9.85 7.42 -10.19
C GLU A 123 10.73 7.84 -9.00
N PHE A 124 10.62 7.08 -7.91
CA PHE A 124 11.52 7.23 -6.75
C PHE A 124 12.99 6.99 -7.19
N PRO A 125 13.97 7.78 -6.72
CA PRO A 125 13.90 8.79 -5.65
C PRO A 125 13.57 10.20 -6.09
N ASN A 126 13.31 10.44 -7.38
CA ASN A 126 13.11 11.78 -7.95
C ASN A 126 11.62 12.11 -8.18
N HIS A 127 10.72 11.30 -7.63
CA HIS A 127 9.26 11.44 -7.75
C HIS A 127 8.74 12.78 -7.22
N TRP A 128 9.45 13.40 -6.28
CA TRP A 128 9.01 14.59 -5.57
C TRP A 128 9.10 15.89 -6.40
N LYS A 129 9.89 15.93 -7.49
CA LYS A 129 10.15 17.15 -8.25
C LYS A 129 9.33 17.20 -9.54
N GLY A 130 8.53 18.26 -9.68
CA GLY A 130 7.89 18.66 -10.94
C GLY A 130 8.57 19.88 -11.57
N ASP A 131 7.99 20.35 -12.66
CA ASP A 131 8.44 21.59 -13.33
C ASP A 131 7.83 22.84 -12.67
N TYR A 132 8.36 24.02 -13.00
CA TYR A 132 7.83 25.33 -12.58
C TYR A 132 7.67 25.52 -11.06
N GLY A 133 8.54 24.92 -10.25
CA GLY A 133 8.53 25.05 -8.79
C GLY A 133 7.40 24.29 -8.10
N LEU A 134 6.74 23.34 -8.80
CA LEU A 134 5.76 22.45 -8.19
C LEU A 134 6.42 21.17 -7.67
N TYR A 135 5.98 20.73 -6.50
CA TYR A 135 6.52 19.56 -5.82
C TYR A 135 5.42 18.58 -5.40
N CYS A 136 5.77 17.30 -5.36
CA CYS A 136 4.94 16.20 -4.87
C CYS A 136 5.45 15.71 -3.51
N THR A 137 4.70 15.97 -2.44
CA THR A 137 5.02 15.47 -1.10
C THR A 137 4.00 14.44 -0.62
N GLY A 138 4.48 13.31 -0.08
CA GLY A 138 3.61 12.28 0.51
C GLY A 138 2.83 11.41 -0.48
N LEU A 139 3.05 11.61 -1.78
CA LEU A 139 2.42 10.82 -2.83
C LEU A 139 3.25 9.58 -3.24
N SER A 140 4.37 9.31 -2.57
CA SER A 140 5.26 8.18 -2.89
C SER A 140 4.74 6.81 -2.47
N LYS A 141 3.62 6.73 -1.73
CA LYS A 141 3.08 5.50 -1.11
C LYS A 141 4.07 4.81 -0.13
N ARG A 142 5.03 5.58 0.40
CA ARG A 142 6.05 5.07 1.35
C ARG A 142 5.70 5.32 2.81
N GLY A 143 4.48 5.79 3.09
CA GLY A 143 3.98 6.12 4.42
C GLY A 143 4.65 7.36 5.01
N LEU A 144 4.48 7.59 6.31
CA LEU A 144 4.96 8.80 7.01
C LEU A 144 6.47 9.03 6.88
N PHE A 145 7.26 7.95 6.82
CA PHE A 145 8.69 8.06 6.57
C PHE A 145 9.00 8.62 5.17
N GLY A 146 8.24 8.20 4.16
CA GLY A 146 8.34 8.77 2.81
C GLY A 146 7.98 10.25 2.78
N VAL A 147 6.91 10.64 3.48
CA VAL A 147 6.50 12.05 3.61
C VAL A 147 7.65 12.91 4.17
N LYS A 148 8.32 12.42 5.22
CA LYS A 148 9.49 13.10 5.80
C LYS A 148 10.61 13.26 4.76
N MET A 149 10.98 12.18 4.07
CA MET A 149 12.03 12.22 3.06
C MET A 149 11.70 13.23 1.95
N ASP A 150 10.45 13.19 1.46
CA ASP A 150 9.96 14.11 0.43
C ASP A 150 10.07 15.56 0.90
N ALA A 151 9.64 15.86 2.13
CA ALA A 151 9.73 17.19 2.70
C ALA A 151 11.18 17.70 2.82
N GLU A 152 12.12 16.86 3.29
CA GLU A 152 13.53 17.22 3.44
C GLU A 152 14.17 17.58 2.08
N VAL A 153 13.94 16.77 1.03
CA VAL A 153 14.53 17.05 -0.29
C VAL A 153 13.89 18.26 -0.98
N ILE A 154 12.58 18.47 -0.80
CA ILE A 154 11.87 19.65 -1.33
C ILE A 154 12.40 20.93 -0.68
N VAL A 155 12.55 20.96 0.64
CA VAL A 155 13.08 22.15 1.35
C VAL A 155 14.49 22.48 0.89
N ASN A 156 15.35 21.47 0.70
CA ASN A 156 16.70 21.70 0.18
C ASN A 156 16.70 22.29 -1.24
N ASP A 157 15.82 21.80 -2.12
CA ASP A 157 15.68 22.32 -3.48
C ASP A 157 15.16 23.77 -3.50
N ILE A 158 14.20 24.09 -2.65
CA ILE A 158 13.67 25.45 -2.48
C ILE A 158 14.78 26.39 -1.99
N ASN A 159 15.55 26.00 -0.97
CA ASN A 159 16.64 26.83 -0.42
C ASN A 159 17.72 27.11 -1.47
N GLN A 160 18.11 26.09 -2.26
CA GLN A 160 19.07 26.25 -3.35
C GLN A 160 18.54 27.17 -4.46
N THR A 161 17.27 27.04 -4.81
CA THR A 161 16.64 27.83 -5.87
C THR A 161 16.48 29.31 -5.47
N LEU A 162 16.13 29.56 -4.21
CA LEU A 162 15.90 30.92 -3.70
C LEU A 162 17.17 31.67 -3.30
N LYS A 163 18.35 31.01 -3.32
CA LYS A 163 19.62 31.55 -2.79
C LYS A 163 19.46 32.17 -1.39
N LEU A 164 18.64 31.55 -0.54
CA LEU A 164 18.58 31.90 0.87
C LEU A 164 19.85 31.34 1.52
N HIS A 165 20.89 32.17 1.57
CA HIS A 165 22.09 31.94 2.38
C HIS A 165 21.78 32.07 3.87
#